data_AF-A0A3P6EP54-F1
#
_entry.id   AF-A0A3P6EP54-F1
#
_cell.length_a   1.000
_cell.length_b   1.000
_cell.length_c   1.000
_cell.angle_alpha   90.00
_cell.angle_beta   90.00
_cell.angle_gamma   90.00
#
_symmetry.space_group_name_H-M   'P 1'
#
loop_
_entity.id
_entity.type
_entity.pdbx_description
1 polymer ?
#
loop_
_entity_poly.entity_id
_entity_poly.type
_entity_poly.pdbx_seq_one_letter_code
_entity_poly.pdbx_strand_id
1 'polypeptide(L)' 'ILWYHSERLAIAFALVNTVEGNAVTVMKNLRVCEDCHAVIKLISRVVGREIVLRIQLGFIILRMGYVLVEIICRN' A
#
# COMPACT_ATOMS: atom_id res chain seq x y z
N ILE A 1 15.18 12.91 4.23
CA ILE A 1 14.98 13.24 2.80
C ILE A 1 14.78 11.92 2.03
N LEU A 2 13.54 11.58 1.70
CA LEU A 2 13.09 10.25 1.30
C LEU A 2 12.79 10.23 -0.21
N TRP A 3 13.83 10.28 -1.04
CA TRP A 3 13.63 10.57 -2.47
C TRP A 3 13.08 9.41 -3.31
N TYR A 4 13.10 8.16 -2.85
CA TYR A 4 12.61 7.03 -3.67
C TYR A 4 11.99 5.91 -2.82
N HIS A 5 10.76 6.13 -2.37
CA HIS A 5 9.92 5.05 -1.89
C HIS A 5 9.25 4.34 -3.05
N SER A 6 9.79 3.17 -3.40
CA SER A 6 9.29 2.32 -4.49
C SER A 6 7.82 1.94 -4.34
N GLU A 7 7.26 1.99 -3.13
CA GLU A 7 5.85 1.73 -2.82
C GLU A 7 4.92 2.75 -3.48
N ARG A 8 5.28 4.04 -3.41
CA ARG A 8 4.44 5.11 -3.96
C ARG A 8 4.37 5.00 -5.47
N LEU A 9 5.51 4.74 -6.11
CA LEU A 9 5.58 4.55 -7.56
C LEU A 9 4.86 3.28 -7.99
N ALA A 10 5.05 2.17 -7.26
CA ALA A 10 4.38 0.91 -7.57
C ALA A 10 2.84 1.04 -7.49
N ILE A 11 2.32 1.74 -6.48
CA ILE A 11 0.88 2.00 -6.35
C ILE A 11 0.38 2.94 -7.44
N ALA A 12 1.09 4.02 -7.73
CA ALA A 12 0.72 4.93 -8.81
C ALA A 12 0.66 4.20 -10.16
N PHE A 13 1.68 3.39 -10.46
CA PHE A 13 1.72 2.59 -11.68
C PHE A 13 0.58 1.58 -11.71
N ALA A 14 0.33 0.87 -10.61
CA ALA A 14 -0.75 -0.10 -10.54
C ALA A 14 -2.12 0.56 -10.72
N LEU A 15 -2.37 1.73 -10.12
CA LEU A 15 -3.62 2.46 -10.29
C LEU A 15 -3.89 2.89 -11.73
N VAL A 16 -2.86 3.33 -12.45
CA VAL A 16 -2.96 3.70 -13.88
C VAL A 16 -3.18 2.48 -14.78
N ASN A 17 -2.56 1.35 -14.44
CA ASN A 17 -2.58 0.15 -15.30
C ASN A 17 -3.69 -0.86 -14.96
N THR A 18 -4.52 -0.59 -13.94
CA THR A 18 -5.58 -1.50 -13.53
C THR A 18 -6.94 -0.81 -13.62
N VAL A 19 -7.92 -1.55 -14.13
CA VAL A 19 -9.31 -1.09 -14.28
C VAL A 19 -9.87 -0.61 -12.94
N GLU A 20 -10.64 0.47 -12.97
CA GLU A 20 -11.31 1.03 -11.80
C GLU A 20 -12.12 -0.03 -11.04
N GLY A 21 -12.08 0.04 -9.71
CA GLY A 21 -12.76 -0.93 -8.83
C GLY A 21 -11.98 -2.21 -8.54
N ASN A 22 -10.96 -2.56 -9.32
CA ASN A 22 -10.13 -3.73 -9.00
C ASN A 22 -9.20 -3.45 -7.80
N ALA A 23 -8.92 -4.49 -7.01
CA ALA A 23 -7.91 -4.38 -5.96
C ALA A 23 -6.50 -4.24 -6.57
N VAL A 24 -5.66 -3.42 -5.95
CA VAL A 24 -4.25 -3.23 -6.31
C VAL A 24 -3.40 -4.03 -5.33
N THR A 25 -2.59 -4.97 -5.82
CA THR A 25 -1.63 -5.70 -4.98
C THR A 25 -0.21 -5.28 -5.31
N VAL A 26 0.56 -4.87 -4.30
CA VAL A 26 1.98 -4.54 -4.44
C VAL A 26 2.79 -5.45 -3.51
N MET A 27 3.76 -6.16 -4.07
CA MET A 27 4.68 -7.02 -3.33
C MET A 27 5.99 -6.28 -3.07
N LYS A 28 6.50 -6.33 -1.85
CA LYS A 28 7.80 -5.76 -1.49
C LYS A 28 8.55 -6.66 -0.52
N ASN A 29 9.87 -6.73 -0.64
CA ASN A 29 10.69 -7.58 0.22
C ASN A 29 11.14 -6.89 1.53
N LEU A 30 10.95 -5.57 1.60
CA LEU A 30 11.40 -4.71 2.70
C LEU A 30 10.19 -4.10 3.42
N ARG A 31 10.41 -3.72 4.69
CA ARG A 31 9.43 -2.97 5.50
C ARG A 31 9.06 -1.65 4.81
N VAL A 32 7.80 -1.28 4.96
CA VAL A 32 7.26 0.00 4.47
C VAL A 32 7.46 1.09 5.52
N CYS A 33 7.87 2.29 5.08
CA CYS A 33 8.12 3.42 5.96
C CYS A 33 6.82 4.04 6.52
N GLU A 34 6.88 4.81 7.61
CA GLU A 34 5.71 5.47 8.20
C GLU A 34 5.06 6.48 7.24
N ASP A 35 5.87 7.29 6.54
CA ASP A 35 5.38 8.23 5.51
C ASP A 35 4.73 7.51 4.32
N CYS A 36 5.19 6.30 4.02
CA CYS A 36 4.64 5.46 2.98
C CYS A 36 3.31 4.89 3.45
N HIS A 37 3.23 4.43 4.70
CA HIS A 37 2.01 3.95 5.31
C HIS A 37 0.89 5.01 5.26
N ALA A 38 1.19 6.24 5.70
CA ALA A 38 0.22 7.33 5.72
C ALA A 38 -0.28 7.67 4.31
N VAL A 39 0.62 7.75 3.34
CA VAL A 39 0.26 8.05 1.94
C VAL A 39 -0.58 6.95 1.32
N ILE A 40 -0.25 5.68 1.55
CA ILE A 40 -1.00 4.55 0.96
C ILE A 40 -2.41 4.48 1.52
N LYS A 41 -2.56 4.74 2.83
CA LYS A 41 -3.86 4.86 3.49
C LYS A 41 -4.70 6.00 2.93
N LEU A 42 -4.08 7.16 2.66
CA LEU A 42 -4.75 8.30 2.05
C LEU A 42 -5.19 7.97 0.62
N ILE A 43 -4.28 7.42 -0.20
CA ILE A 43 -4.57 7.04 -1.58
C ILE A 43 -5.75 6.08 -1.61
N SER A 44 -5.70 4.98 -0.85
CA SER A 44 -6.78 3.97 -0.84
C SER A 44 -8.17 4.56 -0.51
N ARG A 45 -8.24 5.56 0.38
CA ARG A 45 -9.47 6.30 0.66
C ARG A 45 -9.93 7.21 -0.48
N VAL A 46 -8.99 7.89 -1.14
CA VAL A 46 -9.28 8.82 -2.24
C VAL A 46 -9.71 8.09 -3.51
N VAL A 47 -9.00 7.02 -3.90
CA VAL A 47 -9.40 6.20 -5.05
C VAL A 47 -10.54 5.24 -4.75
N GLY A 48 -10.88 5.01 -3.47
CA GLY A 48 -11.92 4.07 -3.07
C GLY A 48 -11.62 2.62 -3.47
N ARG A 49 -10.33 2.26 -3.60
CA ARG A 49 -9.87 0.95 -4.05
C ARG A 49 -9.13 0.24 -2.93
N GLU A 50 -9.29 -1.08 -2.88
CA GLU A 50 -8.51 -1.93 -1.99
C GLU A 50 -7.06 -1.97 -2.47
N ILE A 51 -6.12 -1.64 -1.56
CA ILE A 51 -4.68 -1.74 -1.82
C ILE A 51 -4.10 -2.76 -0.83
N VAL A 52 -3.52 -3.83 -1.37
CA VAL A 52 -2.94 -4.94 -0.62
C VAL A 52 -1.42 -4.87 -0.74
N LEU A 53 -0.74 -4.65 0.39
CA LEU A 53 0.72 -4.71 0.46
C LEU A 53 1.16 -6.06 1.00
N ARG A 54 1.93 -6.82 0.21
CA ARG A 54 2.48 -8.12 0.63
C ARG A 54 3.97 -7.98 0.93
N ILE A 55 4.40 -8.43 2.11
CA ILE A 55 5.81 -8.42 2.53
C ILE A 55 6.28 -9.85 2.82
N GLN A 56 7.54 -10.18 2.50
CA GLN A 56 8.08 -11.54 2.64
C GLN A 56 8.11 -12.06 4.10
N LEU A 57 8.01 -11.16 5.09
CA LEU A 57 7.88 -11.49 6.51
C LEU A 57 6.45 -11.94 6.92
N GLY A 58 5.49 -11.95 5.98
CA GLY A 58 4.13 -12.46 6.20
C GLY A 58 3.06 -11.70 5.42
N PHE A 59 1.97 -12.39 5.09
CA PHE A 59 0.74 -11.75 4.58
C PHE A 59 -0.06 -11.19 5.76
N ILE A 60 -0.44 -9.92 5.69
CA ILE A 60 -1.16 -9.23 6.77
C ILE A 60 -2.48 -8.72 6.19
N ILE A 61 -3.59 -9.12 6.81
CA ILE A 61 -4.97 -8.88 6.34
C ILE A 61 -5.76 -8.29 7.51
N LEU A 62 -6.22 -7.02 7.39
CA LEU A 62 -7.14 -6.39 8.35
C LEU A 62 -8.40 -5.84 7.66
N ARG A 63 -9.57 -6.15 8.23
CA ARG A 63 -10.88 -5.63 7.81
C ARG A 63 -11.36 -4.49 8.70
N MET A 64 -11.15 -3.25 8.28
CA MET A 64 -11.92 -2.09 8.70
C MET A 64 -12.03 -1.16 7.49
N GLY A 65 -13.25 -0.72 7.17
CA GLY A 65 -13.61 0.13 6.03
C GLY A 65 -12.45 0.66 5.17
N TYR A 66 -12.31 0.05 3.99
CA TYR A 66 -11.58 0.56 2.83
C TYR A 66 -10.04 0.58 2.86
N VAL A 67 -9.33 0.03 3.85
CA VAL A 67 -7.85 -0.04 3.80
C VAL A 67 -7.29 -1.26 4.53
N LEU A 68 -6.53 -2.11 3.82
CA LEU A 68 -5.82 -3.28 4.35
C LEU A 68 -4.34 -2.94 4.62
N VAL A 69 -4.05 -2.21 5.70
CA VAL A 69 -2.66 -1.86 6.04
C VAL A 69 -2.41 -1.98 7.54
N GLU A 70 -1.85 -3.10 7.97
CA GLU A 70 -1.05 -3.18 9.20
C GLU A 70 0.42 -3.23 8.77
N ILE A 71 1.02 -2.06 8.65
CA ILE A 71 2.47 -1.95 8.53
C ILE A 71 3.02 -2.11 9.93
N ILE A 72 3.77 -3.20 10.16
CA ILE A 72 4.61 -3.33 11.35
C ILE A 72 5.66 -2.23 11.21
N CYS A 73 5.36 -1.03 11.70
CA CYS A 73 6.29 0.05 11.96
C CYS A 73 6.55 0.02 13.47
N ARG A 74 7.29 -0.99 13.96
CA ARG A 74 7.92 -0.86 15.28
C ARG A 74 9.24 -0.14 15.07
N ASN A 75 9.37 1.05 15.64
CA ASN A 75 10.63 1.75 15.85
C ASN A 75 11.78 0.78 16.10
#